data_AF-A0A2P4YM49-F1
#
_entry.id   AF-A0A2P4YM49-F1
#
_cell.length_a   1.000
_cell.length_b   1.000
_cell.length_c   1.000
_cell.angle_alpha   90.00
_cell.angle_beta   90.00
_cell.angle_gamma   90.00
#
_symmetry.space_group_name_H-M   'P 1'
#
loop_
_entity.id
_entity.type
_entity.pdbx_description
1 polymer ?
#
loop_
_entity_poly.entity_id
_entity_poly.type
_entity_poly.pdbx_seq_one_letter_code
_entity_poly.pdbx_strand_id
1 'polypeptide(L)'
;MVSATTFLATVAVVATSVGYVQAHGYMEKPLAEFKEGTESPSAWVVEIAPQWKGDWDKAKGDEGLVALYKELKKSNNVKDIRTMIDGDAKLYGEDCGNTDPKATPKDPPTTGDATFSRGIVHAGPCEIWLDGEVVLQNDDCQSAYGDGAKKTISVFKPVDYSSCAAGGCMFRYYWLALQRRDSKTLWQVFKNCVPLTG
;
A
#
# COMPACT_ATOMS: atom_id res chain seq x y z
N MET A 1 -69.30 -16.96 -17.22
CA MET A 1 -68.26 -15.99 -17.62
C MET A 1 -67.30 -15.85 -16.45
N VAL A 2 -66.02 -16.10 -16.69
CA VAL A 2 -65.00 -16.47 -15.68
C VAL A 2 -64.52 -15.24 -14.91
N SER A 3 -64.48 -15.33 -13.58
CA SER A 3 -63.94 -14.31 -12.68
C SER A 3 -62.42 -14.47 -12.59
N ALA A 4 -61.65 -13.46 -13.00
CA ALA A 4 -60.20 -13.50 -13.03
C ALA A 4 -59.63 -12.98 -11.70
N THR A 5 -59.01 -13.86 -10.92
CA THR A 5 -58.28 -13.51 -9.70
C THR A 5 -56.84 -13.16 -10.08
N THR A 6 -56.45 -11.90 -9.89
CA THR A 6 -55.09 -11.41 -10.22
C THR A 6 -54.13 -11.79 -9.08
N PHE A 7 -53.20 -12.70 -9.34
CA PHE A 7 -52.07 -12.97 -8.45
C PHE A 7 -50.97 -11.93 -8.68
N LEU A 8 -50.73 -11.06 -7.69
CA LEU A 8 -49.57 -10.16 -7.66
C LEU A 8 -48.35 -10.96 -7.17
N ALA A 9 -47.44 -11.30 -8.09
CA ALA A 9 -46.14 -11.87 -7.74
C ALA A 9 -45.18 -10.74 -7.35
N THR A 10 -44.82 -10.65 -6.07
CA THR A 10 -43.76 -9.77 -5.57
C THR A 10 -42.40 -10.35 -5.94
N VAL A 11 -41.70 -9.70 -6.89
CA VAL A 11 -40.31 -10.02 -7.23
C VAL A 11 -39.40 -9.40 -6.16
N ALA A 12 -38.77 -10.24 -5.34
CA ALA A 12 -37.73 -9.81 -4.42
C ALA A 12 -36.43 -9.59 -5.21
N VAL A 13 -35.97 -8.35 -5.31
CA VAL A 13 -34.65 -8.02 -5.88
C VAL A 13 -33.60 -8.38 -4.84
N VAL A 14 -32.90 -9.50 -5.05
CA VAL A 14 -31.70 -9.85 -4.28
C VAL A 14 -30.55 -9.00 -4.84
N ALA A 15 -30.12 -7.99 -4.08
CA ALA A 15 -28.89 -7.26 -4.37
C ALA A 15 -27.70 -8.20 -4.15
N THR A 16 -27.10 -8.71 -5.22
CA THR A 16 -25.84 -9.45 -5.13
C THR A 16 -24.73 -8.46 -4.83
N SER A 17 -24.33 -8.36 -3.56
CA SER A 17 -23.08 -7.70 -3.18
C SER A 17 -21.93 -8.47 -3.80
N VAL A 18 -21.38 -7.97 -4.91
CA VAL A 18 -20.14 -8.47 -5.48
C VAL A 18 -19.04 -8.18 -4.46
N GLY A 19 -18.68 -9.19 -3.67
CA GLY A 19 -17.54 -9.11 -2.77
C GLY A 19 -16.27 -9.00 -3.62
N TYR A 20 -15.70 -7.80 -3.69
CA TYR A 20 -14.40 -7.61 -4.31
C TYR A 20 -13.34 -8.33 -3.46
N VAL A 21 -12.78 -9.42 -3.99
CA VAL A 21 -11.62 -10.07 -3.37
C VAL A 21 -10.42 -9.15 -3.57
N GLN A 22 -9.99 -8.47 -2.51
CA GLN A 22 -8.77 -7.66 -2.53
C GLN A 22 -7.56 -8.60 -2.58
N ALA A 23 -6.98 -8.76 -3.78
CA ALA A 23 -5.79 -9.60 -3.98
C ALA A 23 -4.50 -8.98 -3.40
N HIS A 24 -4.54 -7.68 -3.10
CA HIS A 24 -3.42 -6.87 -2.65
C HIS A 24 -3.77 -6.12 -1.35
N GLY A 25 -2.83 -5.35 -0.81
CA GLY A 25 -2.94 -4.76 0.51
C GLY A 25 -3.04 -3.24 0.47
N TYR A 26 -3.55 -2.67 1.57
CA TYR A 26 -3.70 -1.24 1.77
C TYR A 26 -3.53 -0.92 3.25
N MET A 27 -3.39 0.36 3.59
CA MET A 27 -3.36 0.80 4.98
C MET A 27 -4.73 0.63 5.63
N GLU A 28 -4.85 -0.30 6.57
CA GLU A 28 -6.07 -0.56 7.34
C GLU A 28 -6.12 0.31 8.60
N LYS A 29 -4.96 0.61 9.18
CA LYS A 29 -4.81 1.53 10.32
C LYS A 29 -3.61 2.45 10.11
N PRO A 30 -3.78 3.78 10.06
CA PRO A 30 -5.07 4.46 9.84
C PRO A 30 -5.70 4.01 8.51
N LEU A 31 -7.04 3.99 8.43
CA LEU A 31 -7.76 3.43 7.29
C LEU A 31 -7.65 4.34 6.06
N ALA A 32 -7.03 3.84 5.00
CA ALA A 32 -7.04 4.48 3.69
C ALA A 32 -8.39 4.29 2.99
N GLU A 33 -8.91 5.39 2.46
CA GLU A 33 -10.06 5.39 1.56
C GLU A 33 -9.59 5.57 0.12
N PHE A 34 -10.34 5.03 -0.83
CA PHE A 34 -9.96 5.00 -2.25
C PHE A 34 -10.77 5.99 -3.07
N LYS A 35 -10.16 6.47 -4.15
CA LYS A 35 -10.84 7.31 -5.14
C LYS A 35 -12.04 6.56 -5.71
N GLU A 36 -13.18 7.24 -5.83
CA GLU A 36 -14.39 6.69 -6.43
C GLU A 36 -14.10 6.16 -7.85
N GLY A 37 -14.66 5.01 -8.20
CA GLY A 37 -14.47 4.38 -9.51
C GLY A 37 -13.16 3.62 -9.69
N THR A 38 -12.33 3.48 -8.64
CA THR A 38 -11.12 2.65 -8.72
C THR A 38 -11.46 1.16 -8.83
N GLU A 39 -11.15 0.53 -9.95
CA GLU A 39 -11.47 -0.88 -10.21
C GLU A 39 -10.68 -1.86 -9.31
N SER A 40 -9.41 -1.55 -9.02
CA SER A 40 -8.50 -2.38 -8.22
C SER A 40 -7.85 -1.57 -7.10
N PRO A 41 -8.61 -1.17 -6.06
CA PRO A 41 -8.19 -0.16 -5.10
C PRO A 41 -6.91 -0.53 -4.33
N SER A 42 -6.76 -1.79 -3.90
CA SER A 42 -5.57 -2.25 -3.18
C SER A 42 -4.37 -2.61 -4.04
N ALA A 43 -4.48 -2.57 -5.38
CA ALA A 43 -3.36 -2.92 -6.24
C ALA A 43 -2.19 -1.94 -6.06
N TRP A 44 -1.00 -2.37 -6.48
CA TRP A 44 0.12 -1.45 -6.69
C TRP A 44 -0.32 -0.30 -7.62
N VAL A 45 0.30 0.86 -7.47
CA VAL A 45 0.07 2.03 -8.32
C VAL A 45 0.66 1.79 -9.71
N VAL A 46 1.87 1.23 -9.76
CA VAL A 46 2.55 0.80 -11.00
C VAL A 46 3.37 -0.46 -10.76
N GLU A 47 3.52 -1.27 -11.82
CA GLU A 47 4.45 -2.39 -11.89
C GLU A 47 5.40 -2.14 -13.07
N ILE A 48 6.69 -2.04 -12.79
CA ILE A 48 7.72 -1.62 -13.76
C ILE A 48 8.98 -2.49 -13.62
N ALA A 49 9.85 -2.46 -14.63
CA ALA A 49 11.18 -3.04 -14.48
C ALA A 49 12.01 -2.27 -13.42
N PRO A 50 13.00 -2.91 -12.76
CA PRO A 50 13.94 -2.20 -11.91
C PRO A 50 14.66 -1.07 -12.64
N GLN A 51 14.70 0.12 -12.03
CA GLN A 51 15.25 1.32 -12.69
C GLN A 51 16.77 1.45 -12.51
N TRP A 52 17.35 0.74 -11.54
CA TRP A 52 18.78 0.74 -11.30
C TRP A 52 19.47 -0.42 -12.01
N LYS A 53 20.63 -0.14 -12.60
CA LYS A 53 21.47 -1.17 -13.23
C LYS A 53 21.96 -2.16 -12.16
N GLY A 54 21.55 -3.41 -12.29
CA GLY A 54 21.95 -4.50 -11.39
C GLY A 54 21.49 -5.86 -11.92
N ASP A 55 22.09 -6.93 -11.39
CA ASP A 55 21.80 -8.32 -11.76
C ASP A 55 20.53 -8.84 -11.03
N TRP A 56 19.42 -8.09 -11.10
CA TRP A 56 18.17 -8.37 -10.37
C TRP A 56 17.62 -9.77 -10.60
N ASP A 57 17.58 -10.23 -11.85
CA ASP A 57 17.06 -11.55 -12.21
C ASP A 57 17.94 -12.71 -11.70
N LYS A 58 19.20 -12.44 -11.33
CA LYS A 58 20.13 -13.43 -10.77
C LYS A 58 20.14 -13.45 -9.24
N ALA A 59 19.52 -12.47 -8.59
CA ALA A 59 19.44 -12.40 -7.14
C ALA A 59 18.69 -13.62 -6.57
N LYS A 60 19.30 -14.32 -5.61
CA LYS A 60 18.76 -15.57 -5.06
C LYS A 60 17.76 -15.28 -3.94
N GLY A 61 16.47 -15.54 -4.22
CA GLY A 61 15.39 -15.35 -3.25
C GLY A 61 15.21 -13.89 -2.82
N ASP A 62 14.44 -13.71 -1.74
CA ASP A 62 14.11 -12.40 -1.17
C ASP A 62 15.33 -11.76 -0.51
N GLU A 63 16.13 -12.53 0.24
CA GLU A 63 17.37 -12.05 0.87
C GLU A 63 18.36 -11.49 -0.16
N GLY A 64 18.54 -12.18 -1.29
CA GLY A 64 19.41 -11.72 -2.37
C GLY A 64 18.89 -10.45 -3.05
N LEU A 65 17.57 -10.33 -3.20
CA LEU A 65 16.95 -9.11 -3.74
C LEU A 65 17.15 -7.91 -2.82
N VAL A 66 16.94 -8.09 -1.52
CA VAL A 66 17.15 -7.07 -0.50
C VAL A 66 18.62 -6.65 -0.42
N ALA A 67 19.55 -7.61 -0.47
CA ALA A 67 20.98 -7.32 -0.47
C ALA A 67 21.39 -6.47 -1.68
N LEU A 68 20.95 -6.86 -2.88
CA LEU A 68 21.20 -6.10 -4.11
C LEU A 68 20.55 -4.71 -4.04
N TYR A 69 19.31 -4.61 -3.55
CA TYR A 69 18.64 -3.33 -3.36
C TYR A 69 19.44 -2.41 -2.43
N LYS A 70 19.89 -2.88 -1.26
CA LYS A 70 20.67 -2.08 -0.30
C LYS A 70 21.99 -1.58 -0.90
N GLU A 71 22.68 -2.41 -1.66
CA GLU A 71 23.88 -2.01 -2.41
C GLU A 71 23.57 -0.90 -3.43
N LEU A 72 22.54 -1.11 -4.25
CA LEU A 72 22.18 -0.17 -5.32
C LEU A 72 21.56 1.13 -4.79
N LYS A 73 20.80 1.08 -3.70
CA LYS A 73 20.27 2.26 -3.01
C LYS A 73 21.42 3.20 -2.62
N LYS A 74 22.49 2.63 -2.05
CA LYS A 74 23.70 3.37 -1.69
C LYS A 74 24.43 3.92 -2.91
N SER A 75 24.62 3.12 -3.97
CA SER A 75 25.34 3.57 -5.17
C SER A 75 24.59 4.62 -5.99
N ASN A 76 23.25 4.63 -5.92
CA ASN A 76 22.39 5.64 -6.53
C ASN A 76 22.13 6.85 -5.61
N ASN A 77 22.77 6.92 -4.44
CA ASN A 77 22.60 8.01 -3.46
C ASN A 77 21.14 8.26 -3.02
N VAL A 78 20.33 7.20 -2.94
CA VAL A 78 18.93 7.30 -2.52
C VAL A 78 18.86 7.15 -1.00
N LYS A 79 18.47 8.23 -0.31
CA LYS A 79 18.32 8.24 1.15
C LYS A 79 17.03 7.52 1.57
N ASP A 80 15.94 7.85 0.90
CA ASP A 80 14.60 7.37 1.17
C ASP A 80 13.85 7.11 -0.12
N ILE A 81 12.95 6.13 -0.10
CA ILE A 81 12.22 5.73 -1.30
C ILE A 81 11.17 6.76 -1.69
N ARG A 82 10.62 7.51 -0.73
CA ARG A 82 9.69 8.60 -1.01
C ARG A 82 10.29 9.62 -1.99
N THR A 83 11.47 10.15 -1.70
CA THR A 83 12.11 11.16 -2.58
C THR A 83 12.28 10.65 -4.00
N MET A 84 12.64 9.38 -4.17
CA MET A 84 12.74 8.75 -5.49
C MET A 84 11.38 8.61 -6.17
N ILE A 85 10.40 8.03 -5.47
CA ILE A 85 9.11 7.62 -6.02
C ILE A 85 8.18 8.81 -6.27
N ASP A 86 8.27 9.87 -5.48
CA ASP A 86 7.50 11.10 -5.69
C ASP A 86 8.22 12.07 -6.65
N GLY A 87 9.51 11.86 -6.92
CA GLY A 87 10.29 12.65 -7.87
C GLY A 87 9.90 12.44 -9.34
N ASP A 88 9.21 11.34 -9.66
CA ASP A 88 8.72 11.05 -11.01
C ASP A 88 7.38 10.31 -10.98
N ALA A 89 6.29 11.08 -10.89
CA ALA A 89 4.93 10.54 -10.88
C ALA A 89 4.55 9.81 -12.20
N LYS A 90 5.20 10.13 -13.33
CA LYS A 90 4.92 9.43 -14.59
C LYS A 90 5.47 8.02 -14.59
N LEU A 91 6.63 7.83 -13.96
CA LEU A 91 7.28 6.53 -13.86
C LEU A 91 6.75 5.69 -12.69
N TYR A 92 6.60 6.30 -11.51
CA TYR A 92 6.27 5.60 -10.26
C TYR A 92 4.81 5.76 -9.81
N GLY A 93 3.99 6.40 -10.64
CA GLY A 93 2.58 6.64 -10.37
C GLY A 93 2.31 7.91 -9.57
N GLU A 94 1.07 8.37 -9.69
CA GLU A 94 0.56 9.61 -9.10
C GLU A 94 0.69 9.66 -7.58
N ASP A 95 0.71 10.88 -7.03
CA ASP A 95 0.67 11.08 -5.58
C ASP A 95 -0.56 10.41 -4.96
N CYS A 96 -0.36 9.81 -3.79
CA CYS A 96 -1.36 9.02 -3.07
C CYS A 96 -1.92 7.79 -3.83
N GLY A 97 -1.40 7.47 -5.02
CA GLY A 97 -1.81 6.29 -5.79
C GLY A 97 -3.33 6.22 -5.98
N ASN A 98 -3.92 5.12 -5.51
CA ASN A 98 -5.36 4.87 -5.59
C ASN A 98 -6.17 5.50 -4.43
N THR A 99 -5.49 5.96 -3.38
CA THR A 99 -6.15 6.51 -2.20
C THR A 99 -6.63 7.94 -2.42
N ASP A 100 -7.73 8.32 -1.78
CA ASP A 100 -8.27 9.67 -1.84
C ASP A 100 -7.64 10.56 -0.75
N PRO A 101 -6.75 11.50 -1.10
CA PRO A 101 -6.18 12.44 -0.12
C PRO A 101 -7.21 13.43 0.44
N LYS A 102 -8.42 13.49 -0.13
CA LYS A 102 -9.53 14.34 0.34
C LYS A 102 -10.58 13.56 1.13
N ALA A 103 -10.31 12.30 1.46
CA ALA A 103 -11.17 11.52 2.32
C ALA A 103 -11.39 12.21 3.68
N THR A 104 -12.44 11.79 4.40
CA THR A 104 -12.69 12.32 5.74
C THR A 104 -11.51 11.95 6.66
N PRO A 105 -10.86 12.93 7.32
CA PRO A 105 -9.72 12.66 8.18
C PRO A 105 -10.00 11.61 9.25
N LYS A 106 -8.99 10.79 9.58
CA LYS A 106 -9.06 9.74 10.61
C LYS A 106 -8.31 10.15 11.86
N ASP A 107 -8.78 9.68 13.02
CA ASP A 107 -8.02 9.89 14.25
C ASP A 107 -6.69 9.10 14.21
N PRO A 108 -5.56 9.73 14.59
CA PRO A 108 -4.29 9.03 14.71
C PRO A 108 -4.40 7.83 15.67
N PRO A 109 -3.84 6.66 15.33
CA PRO A 109 -3.82 5.51 16.23
C PRO A 109 -3.11 5.81 17.56
N THR A 110 -3.85 5.73 18.67
CA THR A 110 -3.33 6.00 20.02
C THR A 110 -2.36 4.93 20.55
N THR A 111 -2.30 3.77 19.89
CA THR A 111 -1.43 2.63 20.23
C THR A 111 -0.02 2.75 19.64
N GLY A 112 0.25 3.81 18.88
CA GLY A 112 1.55 4.09 18.25
C GLY A 112 1.94 3.08 17.17
N ASP A 113 0.94 2.51 16.48
CA ASP A 113 1.13 1.55 15.41
C ASP A 113 0.37 1.94 14.14
N ALA A 114 0.76 1.35 13.02
CA ALA A 114 0.01 1.35 11.77
C ALA A 114 -0.12 -0.10 11.28
N THR A 115 -1.17 -0.45 10.53
CA THR A 115 -1.35 -1.80 9.99
C THR A 115 -1.64 -1.79 8.51
N PHE A 116 -0.96 -2.68 7.79
CA PHE A 116 -1.30 -3.04 6.42
C PHE A 116 -2.33 -4.17 6.48
N SER A 117 -3.38 -4.12 5.66
CA SER A 117 -4.55 -5.03 5.70
C SER A 117 -4.26 -6.51 5.49
N ARG A 118 -2.99 -6.86 5.24
CA ARG A 118 -2.47 -8.20 5.05
C ARG A 118 -0.96 -8.22 5.26
N GLY A 119 -0.36 -9.39 5.15
CA GLY A 119 1.10 -9.50 5.23
C GLY A 119 1.81 -8.88 4.03
N ILE A 120 2.91 -8.18 4.31
CA ILE A 120 3.95 -7.87 3.35
C ILE A 120 4.60 -9.20 2.93
N VAL A 121 4.38 -9.60 1.68
CA VAL A 121 4.84 -10.89 1.14
C VAL A 121 5.89 -10.75 0.03
N HIS A 122 6.31 -9.53 -0.27
CA HIS A 122 7.39 -9.25 -1.20
C HIS A 122 8.48 -8.48 -0.47
N ALA A 123 9.73 -8.86 -0.75
CA ALA A 123 10.88 -8.21 -0.16
C ALA A 123 10.95 -6.75 -0.62
N GLY A 124 11.65 -5.91 0.14
CA GLY A 124 11.94 -4.54 -0.26
C GLY A 124 11.63 -3.50 0.81
N PRO A 125 11.97 -2.24 0.51
CA PRO A 125 11.87 -1.14 1.45
C PRO A 125 10.44 -0.64 1.63
N CYS A 126 10.11 -0.18 2.84
CA CYS A 126 8.89 0.58 3.10
C CYS A 126 9.15 1.72 4.06
N GLU A 127 8.30 2.74 3.96
CA GLU A 127 8.39 3.96 4.75
C GLU A 127 7.00 4.45 5.16
N ILE A 128 6.92 5.03 6.35
CA ILE A 128 5.77 5.80 6.81
C ILE A 128 6.24 7.22 7.07
N TRP A 129 5.47 8.17 6.54
CA TRP A 129 5.69 9.59 6.70
C TRP A 129 4.43 10.27 7.25
N LEU A 130 4.65 11.28 8.07
CA LEU A 130 3.64 12.25 8.47
C LEU A 130 4.04 13.59 7.87
N ASP A 131 3.26 14.07 6.90
CA ASP A 131 3.61 15.21 6.05
C ASP A 131 5.01 15.11 5.44
N GLY A 132 6.00 15.83 5.99
CA GLY A 132 7.39 15.86 5.54
C GLY A 132 8.35 15.06 6.43
N GLU A 133 7.86 14.44 7.50
CA GLU A 133 8.68 13.73 8.49
C GLU A 133 8.57 12.22 8.31
N VAL A 134 9.71 11.54 8.22
CA VAL A 134 9.76 10.07 8.22
C VAL A 134 9.68 9.57 9.65
N VAL A 135 8.69 8.73 9.93
CA VAL A 135 8.43 8.18 11.27
C VAL A 135 8.70 6.67 11.34
N LEU A 136 8.84 6.02 10.19
CA LEU A 136 9.31 4.64 10.08
C LEU A 136 9.97 4.43 8.73
N GLN A 137 11.12 3.75 8.72
CA GLN A 137 11.83 3.38 7.51
C GLN A 137 12.55 2.04 7.73
N ASN A 138 12.41 1.12 6.78
CA ASN A 138 13.17 -0.12 6.76
C ASN A 138 13.44 -0.53 5.30
N ASP A 139 14.62 -1.06 5.03
CA ASP A 139 15.01 -1.55 3.69
C ASP A 139 14.54 -3.00 3.41
N ASP A 140 13.98 -3.68 4.42
CA ASP A 140 13.42 -5.03 4.32
C ASP A 140 12.16 -5.18 5.20
N CYS A 141 11.03 -4.68 4.68
CA CYS A 141 9.79 -4.67 5.45
C CYS A 141 9.10 -6.02 5.53
N GLN A 142 9.38 -6.94 4.61
CA GLN A 142 8.84 -8.30 4.67
C GLN A 142 9.37 -9.00 5.91
N SER A 143 10.68 -8.97 6.15
CA SER A 143 11.28 -9.59 7.33
C SER A 143 11.05 -8.79 8.62
N ALA A 144 10.93 -7.46 8.54
CA ALA A 144 10.75 -6.62 9.73
C ALA A 144 9.31 -6.62 10.27
N TYR A 145 8.30 -6.67 9.39
CA TYR A 145 6.89 -6.47 9.74
C TYR A 145 5.98 -7.57 9.20
N GLY A 146 6.54 -8.66 8.69
CA GLY A 146 5.78 -9.80 8.20
C GLY A 146 6.50 -11.12 8.45
N ASP A 147 5.90 -12.20 7.95
CA ASP A 147 6.45 -13.55 7.97
C ASP A 147 6.45 -14.18 6.55
N GLY A 148 6.23 -13.35 5.52
CA GLY A 148 6.05 -13.78 4.14
C GLY A 148 4.68 -14.42 3.85
N ALA A 149 3.78 -14.56 4.83
CA ALA A 149 2.44 -15.10 4.64
C ALA A 149 1.40 -14.00 4.45
N LYS A 150 0.45 -14.20 3.52
CA LYS A 150 -0.61 -13.22 3.26
C LYS A 150 -1.54 -13.01 4.46
N LYS A 151 -1.71 -14.02 5.31
CA LYS A 151 -2.67 -14.04 6.42
C LYS A 151 -2.19 -13.25 7.64
N THR A 152 -0.88 -13.05 7.78
CA THR A 152 -0.29 -12.37 8.93
C THR A 152 -0.33 -10.87 8.67
N ILE A 153 -1.21 -10.14 9.35
CA ILE A 153 -1.33 -8.68 9.21
C ILE A 153 0.01 -8.04 9.57
N SER A 154 0.52 -7.18 8.69
CA SER A 154 1.75 -6.45 8.98
C SER A 154 1.46 -5.27 9.89
N VAL A 155 2.11 -5.26 11.06
CA VAL A 155 1.99 -4.21 12.07
C VAL A 155 3.29 -3.43 12.13
N PHE A 156 3.23 -2.14 11.80
CA PHE A 156 4.35 -1.21 11.85
C PHE A 156 4.37 -0.51 13.20
N LYS A 157 5.45 -0.69 13.96
CA LYS A 157 5.61 -0.09 15.29
C LYS A 157 7.11 0.15 15.58
N PRO A 158 7.47 1.25 16.26
CA PRO A 158 6.62 2.38 16.64
C PRO A 158 6.32 3.35 15.47
N VAL A 159 5.20 4.06 15.58
CA VAL A 159 4.85 5.24 14.76
C VAL A 159 4.48 6.37 15.72
N ASP A 160 5.23 7.46 15.67
CA ASP A 160 4.97 8.66 16.48
C ASP A 160 4.07 9.63 15.69
N TYR A 161 2.84 9.82 16.16
CA TYR A 161 1.85 10.69 15.54
C TYR A 161 1.82 12.11 16.14
N SER A 162 2.75 12.44 17.04
CA SER A 162 2.71 13.70 17.79
C SER A 162 2.76 14.95 16.89
N SER A 163 3.38 14.87 15.72
CA SER A 163 3.43 15.97 14.75
C SER A 163 2.05 16.34 14.16
N CYS A 164 1.06 15.46 14.24
CA CYS A 164 -0.30 15.70 13.72
C CYS A 164 -1.21 16.44 14.72
N ALA A 165 -0.88 16.45 16.02
CA ALA A 165 -1.80 16.87 17.09
C ALA A 165 -2.24 18.35 17.04
N ALA A 166 -1.51 19.22 16.34
CA ALA A 166 -1.81 20.66 16.32
C ALA A 166 -2.86 21.06 15.26
N GLY A 167 -3.13 20.19 14.27
CA GLY A 167 -4.01 20.56 13.15
C GLY A 167 -4.23 19.48 12.10
N GLY A 168 -3.91 18.23 12.42
CA GLY A 168 -3.87 17.13 11.47
C GLY A 168 -2.59 17.10 10.64
N CYS A 169 -2.48 16.06 9.83
CA CYS A 169 -1.35 15.83 8.93
C CYS A 169 -1.78 14.85 7.84
N MET A 170 -0.94 14.63 6.82
CA MET A 170 -1.10 13.55 5.87
C MET A 170 -0.22 12.36 6.27
N PHE A 171 -0.84 11.25 6.66
CA PHE A 171 -0.15 9.97 6.76
C PHE A 171 0.12 9.42 5.36
N ARG A 172 1.36 8.99 5.10
CA ARG A 172 1.77 8.45 3.80
C ARG A 172 2.55 7.16 4.01
N TYR A 173 2.08 6.09 3.41
CA TYR A 173 2.78 4.81 3.35
C TYR A 173 3.32 4.56 1.95
N TYR A 174 4.59 4.18 1.88
CA TYR A 174 5.29 3.80 0.67
C TYR A 174 5.85 2.40 0.83
N TRP A 175 5.72 1.56 -0.20
CA TRP A 175 6.41 0.27 -0.27
C TRP A 175 6.83 -0.01 -1.71
N LEU A 176 8.11 -0.32 -1.89
CA LEU A 176 8.67 -0.78 -3.17
C LEU A 176 8.86 -2.29 -3.08
N ALA A 177 7.85 -3.03 -3.53
CA ALA A 177 7.89 -4.49 -3.55
C ALA A 177 8.80 -4.97 -4.70
N LEU A 178 9.81 -5.78 -4.34
CA LEU A 178 10.73 -6.45 -5.25
C LEU A 178 10.12 -7.79 -5.66
N GLN A 179 9.14 -7.73 -6.56
CA GLN A 179 8.37 -8.89 -6.98
C GLN A 179 9.17 -9.74 -7.97
N ARG A 180 9.04 -11.07 -7.87
CA ARG A 180 9.53 -12.00 -8.89
C ARG A 180 8.37 -12.67 -9.62
N ARG A 181 8.32 -12.49 -10.94
CA ARG A 181 7.33 -13.09 -11.83
C ARG A 181 8.04 -13.64 -13.06
N ASP A 182 7.85 -14.92 -13.36
CA ASP A 182 8.41 -15.58 -14.55
C ASP A 182 9.93 -15.37 -14.71
N SER A 183 10.68 -15.56 -13.61
CA SER A 183 12.13 -15.33 -13.52
C SER A 183 12.58 -13.88 -13.78
N LYS A 184 11.65 -12.93 -13.86
CA LYS A 184 11.92 -11.50 -13.95
C LYS A 184 11.63 -10.82 -12.63
N THR A 185 12.52 -9.91 -12.26
CA THR A 185 12.30 -9.00 -11.14
C THR A 185 11.54 -7.79 -11.63
N LEU A 186 10.49 -7.42 -10.90
CA LEU A 186 9.65 -6.26 -11.14
C LEU A 186 9.60 -5.43 -9.86
N TRP A 187 9.48 -4.12 -10.02
CA TRP A 187 9.18 -3.20 -8.94
C TRP A 187 7.69 -2.93 -8.95
N GLN A 188 7.03 -3.20 -7.83
CA GLN A 188 5.65 -2.81 -7.58
C GLN A 188 5.65 -1.66 -6.58
N VAL A 189 5.14 -0.50 -6.99
CA VAL A 189 5.07 0.69 -6.14
C VAL A 189 3.72 0.74 -5.45
N PHE A 190 3.71 0.77 -4.13
CA PHE A 190 2.54 1.04 -3.32
C PHE A 190 2.65 2.43 -2.70
N LYS A 191 1.58 3.23 -2.86
CA LYS A 191 1.42 4.53 -2.21
C LYS A 191 0.03 4.59 -1.60
N ASN A 192 -0.08 4.86 -0.30
CA ASN A 192 -1.35 5.11 0.37
C ASN A 192 -1.24 6.40 1.17
N CYS A 193 -2.24 7.24 1.07
CA CYS A 193 -2.41 8.46 1.86
C CYS A 193 -3.64 8.33 2.75
N VAL A 194 -3.53 8.86 3.96
CA VAL A 194 -4.65 8.98 4.89
C VAL A 194 -4.58 10.36 5.55
N PRO A 195 -5.56 11.25 5.32
CA PRO A 195 -5.63 12.48 6.09
C PRO A 195 -5.93 12.14 7.55
N LEU A 196 -5.19 12.73 8.49
CA LEU A 196 -5.37 12.54 9.92
C LEU A 196 -5.89 13.81 10.59
N THR A 197 -6.68 13.63 11.65
CA THR A 197 -7.09 14.71 12.56
C THR A 197 -5.92 15.10 13.49
N GLY A 198 -6.05 16.26 14.14
CA GLY A 198 -5.13 16.75 15.18
C GLY A 198 -5.79 16.74 16.54
#